data_AF-A0A7W1ZIH5-F1
#
_entry.id   AF-A0A7W1ZIH5-F1
#
_cell.length_a   1.000
_cell.length_b   1.000
_cell.length_c   1.000
_cell.angle_alpha   90.00
_cell.angle_beta   90.00
_cell.angle_gamma   90.00
#
_symmetry.space_group_name_H-M   'P 1'
#
loop_
_entity.id
_entity.type
_entity.pdbx_description
1 polymer ?
#
loop_
_entity_poly.entity_id
_entity_poly.type
_entity_poly.pdbx_seq_one_letter_code
_entity_poly.pdbx_strand_id
1 'polypeptide(L)'
;MIEPLRRTFAATLVFLFLTSVLITPLSAQTSEAVYDIVIRNRRVLDGAGNPWIVADVAIKDGRFVRIGKIDVTIFDYDKIQDRATYEQPLLSPVGIDFVLVNGQVVIENGKHTGARPGGVIYGPGRRIQ
;
A
#
# COMPACT_ATOMS: atom_id res chain seq x y z
N MET A 1 -2.90 -54.41 -27.48
CA MET A 1 -1.88 -53.45 -27.99
C MET A 1 -2.35 -51.99 -27.76
N ILE A 2 -2.71 -51.61 -26.52
CA ILE A 2 -3.36 -50.30 -26.23
C ILE A 2 -2.70 -49.55 -25.05
N GLU A 3 -1.75 -50.18 -24.35
CA GLU A 3 -1.14 -49.63 -23.13
C GLU A 3 -0.09 -48.51 -23.29
N PRO A 4 0.65 -48.34 -24.41
CA PRO A 4 1.64 -47.27 -24.50
C PRO A 4 1.02 -45.87 -24.64
N LEU A 5 -0.25 -45.79 -25.05
CA LEU A 5 -0.94 -44.52 -25.30
C LEU A 5 -1.38 -43.83 -23.99
N ARG A 6 -1.83 -44.59 -22.98
CA ARG A 6 -2.28 -44.00 -21.70
C ARG A 6 -1.15 -43.39 -20.87
N ARG A 7 0.05 -43.98 -20.94
CA ARG A 7 1.24 -43.50 -20.21
C ARG A 7 1.86 -42.25 -20.83
N THR A 8 1.89 -42.18 -22.16
CA THR A 8 2.41 -41.00 -22.88
C THR A 8 1.50 -39.80 -22.71
N PHE A 9 0.17 -39.96 -22.77
CA PHE A 9 -0.79 -38.90 -22.51
C PHE A 9 -0.74 -38.34 -21.08
N ALA A 10 -0.63 -39.21 -20.06
CA ALA A 10 -0.48 -38.77 -18.67
C ALA A 10 0.83 -38.00 -18.45
N ALA A 11 1.94 -38.45 -19.04
CA ALA A 11 3.23 -37.78 -18.93
C ALA A 11 3.25 -36.41 -19.62
N THR A 12 2.57 -36.24 -20.76
CA THR A 12 2.48 -34.93 -21.43
C THR A 12 1.60 -33.95 -20.66
N LEU A 13 0.49 -34.40 -20.09
CA LEU A 13 -0.35 -33.57 -19.22
C LEU A 13 0.38 -33.14 -17.96
N VAL A 14 1.12 -34.03 -17.31
CA VAL A 14 1.94 -33.71 -16.14
C VAL A 14 3.06 -32.73 -16.52
N PHE A 15 3.70 -32.91 -17.68
CA PHE A 15 4.75 -32.00 -18.16
C PHE A 15 4.21 -30.60 -18.47
N LEU A 16 3.04 -30.49 -19.13
CA LEU A 16 2.34 -29.21 -19.37
C LEU A 16 1.93 -28.52 -18.06
N PHE A 17 1.52 -29.31 -17.06
CA PHE A 17 1.19 -28.77 -15.74
C PHE A 17 2.44 -28.27 -15.02
N LEU A 18 3.54 -29.04 -15.06
CA LEU A 18 4.82 -28.67 -14.42
C LEU A 18 5.45 -27.41 -15.04
N THR A 19 5.36 -27.25 -16.36
CA THR A 19 5.87 -26.05 -17.05
C THR A 19 5.01 -24.82 -16.77
N SER A 20 3.70 -24.96 -16.62
CA SER A 20 2.80 -23.84 -16.33
C SER A 20 3.01 -23.22 -14.92
N VAL A 21 3.37 -24.03 -13.93
CA VAL A 21 3.62 -23.58 -12.54
C VAL A 21 4.96 -22.82 -12.42
N LEU A 22 5.93 -23.08 -13.31
CA LEU A 22 7.23 -22.40 -13.28
C LEU A 22 7.19 -20.98 -13.88
N ILE A 23 6.15 -20.62 -14.64
CA ILE A 23 6.09 -19.38 -15.43
C ILE A 23 5.13 -18.34 -14.81
N THR A 24 4.30 -18.70 -13.83
CA THR A 24 3.49 -17.69 -13.15
C THR A 24 4.41 -16.76 -12.35
N PRO A 25 4.51 -15.46 -12.68
CA PRO A 25 5.25 -14.54 -11.84
C PRO A 25 4.57 -14.53 -10.47
N LEU A 26 5.33 -14.89 -9.43
CA LEU A 26 4.95 -14.66 -8.04
C LEU A 26 5.04 -13.14 -7.78
N SER A 27 4.18 -12.37 -8.44
CA SER A 27 3.94 -11.00 -8.06
C SER A 27 3.12 -11.07 -6.79
N ALA A 28 3.77 -10.90 -5.64
CA ALA A 28 3.08 -10.48 -4.43
C ALA A 28 2.37 -9.18 -4.79
N GLN A 29 1.08 -9.26 -5.07
CA GLN A 29 0.29 -8.12 -5.50
C GLN A 29 0.05 -7.25 -4.27
N THR A 30 1.02 -6.39 -3.97
CA THR A 30 0.88 -5.33 -2.99
C THR A 30 -0.10 -4.32 -3.59
N SER A 31 -1.40 -4.52 -3.33
CA SER A 31 -2.41 -3.52 -3.64
C SER A 31 -2.02 -2.24 -2.91
N GLU A 32 -1.82 -1.15 -3.65
CA GLU A 32 -1.83 0.18 -3.04
C GLU A 32 -3.15 0.33 -2.28
N ALA A 33 -3.06 0.65 -0.99
CA ALA A 33 -4.22 0.75 -0.13
C ALA A 33 -4.90 2.10 -0.37
N VAL A 34 -5.73 2.16 -1.40
CA VAL A 34 -6.63 3.30 -1.64
C VAL A 34 -7.81 3.18 -0.68
N TYR A 35 -8.08 4.28 0.04
CA TYR A 35 -9.20 4.41 0.96
C TYR A 35 -10.14 5.49 0.45
N ASP A 36 -11.45 5.31 0.66
CA ASP A 36 -12.45 6.31 0.27
C ASP A 36 -12.48 7.47 1.27
N ILE A 37 -12.37 7.13 2.56
CA ILE A 37 -12.41 8.09 3.66
C ILE A 37 -11.37 7.69 4.70
N VAL A 38 -10.63 8.67 5.21
CA VAL A 38 -9.79 8.50 6.41
C VAL A 38 -10.20 9.51 7.47
N ILE A 39 -10.71 9.00 8.59
CA ILE A 39 -11.04 9.81 9.77
C ILE A 39 -9.80 9.90 10.65
N ARG A 40 -9.30 11.10 10.89
CA ARG A 40 -7.99 11.33 11.52
C ARG A 40 -8.06 11.65 13.00
N ASN A 41 -7.12 11.12 13.78
CA ASN A 41 -6.84 11.53 15.17
C ASN A 41 -8.08 11.58 16.07
N ARG A 42 -8.95 10.55 16.00
CA ARG A 42 -10.18 10.46 16.80
C ARG A 42 -10.07 9.40 17.87
N ARG A 43 -10.92 9.51 18.90
CA ARG A 43 -11.10 8.46 19.90
C ARG A 43 -11.92 7.34 19.26
N VAL A 44 -11.36 6.14 19.26
CA VAL A 44 -11.97 4.93 18.72
C VAL A 44 -12.30 4.02 19.90
N LEU A 45 -13.57 3.64 20.01
CA LEU A 45 -14.06 2.65 20.94
C LEU A 45 -14.51 1.43 20.12
N ASP A 46 -13.88 0.28 20.35
CA ASP A 46 -14.10 -0.95 19.57
C ASP A 46 -15.15 -1.90 20.19
N GLY A 47 -15.65 -1.59 21.38
CA GLY A 47 -16.62 -2.42 22.11
C GLY A 47 -16.02 -3.65 22.77
N ALA A 48 -14.70 -3.85 22.75
CA ALA A 48 -14.03 -5.02 23.34
C ALA A 48 -13.82 -4.93 24.86
N GLY A 49 -14.42 -3.95 25.53
CA GLY A 49 -14.24 -3.68 26.96
C GLY A 49 -12.94 -2.95 27.31
N ASN A 50 -12.07 -2.71 26.34
CA ASN A 50 -10.87 -1.87 26.52
C ASN A 50 -11.24 -0.37 26.50
N PRO A 51 -10.44 0.50 27.14
CA PRO A 51 -10.55 1.94 26.97
C PRO A 51 -10.38 2.36 25.51
N TRP A 52 -10.98 3.50 25.14
CA TRP A 52 -10.82 4.07 23.81
C TRP A 52 -9.36 4.40 23.50
N ILE A 53 -8.97 4.27 22.23
CA ILE A 53 -7.64 4.64 21.72
C ILE A 53 -7.73 5.87 20.82
N VAL A 54 -6.65 6.63 20.67
CA VAL A 54 -6.56 7.67 19.63
C VAL A 54 -5.95 7.03 18.39
N ALA A 55 -6.68 7.04 17.28
CA ALA A 55 -6.24 6.43 16.03
C ALA A 55 -6.85 7.12 14.80
N ASP A 56 -6.28 6.81 13.64
CA ASP A 56 -6.95 7.05 12.36
C ASP A 56 -7.79 5.81 12.01
N VAL A 57 -8.91 6.04 11.32
CA VAL A 57 -9.80 4.99 10.83
C VAL A 57 -9.95 5.17 9.34
N ALA A 58 -9.55 4.16 8.57
CA ALA A 58 -9.79 4.14 7.13
C ALA A 58 -11.02 3.31 6.78
N ILE A 59 -11.78 3.85 5.83
CA ILE A 59 -13.02 3.27 5.31
C ILE A 59 -12.81 3.01 3.81
N LYS A 60 -13.24 1.83 3.38
CA LYS A 60 -13.29 1.45 1.97
C LYS A 60 -14.57 0.65 1.72
N ASP A 61 -15.29 0.97 0.66
CA ASP A 61 -16.55 0.32 0.26
C ASP A 61 -17.57 0.29 1.42
N GLY A 62 -17.62 1.39 2.21
CA GLY A 62 -18.50 1.53 3.38
C GLY A 62 -18.10 0.69 4.60
N ARG A 63 -16.91 0.06 4.62
CA ARG A 63 -16.41 -0.77 5.72
C ARG A 63 -15.17 -0.18 6.37
N PHE A 64 -15.03 -0.35 7.68
CA PHE A 64 -13.78 -0.05 8.38
C PHE A 64 -12.73 -1.09 8.00
N VAL A 65 -11.67 -0.66 7.31
CA VAL A 65 -10.61 -1.57 6.81
C VAL A 65 -9.30 -1.44 7.58
N ARG A 66 -9.12 -0.35 8.33
CA ARG A 66 -7.92 -0.14 9.14
C ARG A 66 -8.18 0.80 10.31
N ILE A 67 -7.60 0.47 11.45
CA ILE A 67 -7.53 1.33 12.64
C ILE A 67 -6.05 1.43 13.04
N GLY A 68 -5.53 2.64 13.23
CA GLY A 68 -4.14 2.89 13.63
C GLY A 68 -3.58 4.15 13.00
N LYS A 69 -2.26 4.34 13.00
CA LYS A 69 -1.63 5.43 12.24
C LYS A 69 -1.65 5.11 10.75
N ILE A 70 -2.08 6.06 9.96
CA ILE A 70 -2.19 5.92 8.50
C ILE A 70 -1.45 7.11 7.86
N ASP A 71 -0.55 6.85 6.92
CA ASP A 71 0.04 7.91 6.11
C ASP A 71 -0.82 8.08 4.85
N VAL A 72 -1.11 9.33 4.48
CA VAL A 72 -2.10 9.66 3.45
C VAL A 72 -1.51 10.69 2.49
N THR A 73 -1.71 10.47 1.20
CA THR A 73 -1.45 11.46 0.15
C THR A 73 -2.76 11.76 -0.56
N ILE A 74 -3.10 13.04 -0.65
CA ILE A 74 -4.26 13.55 -1.39
C ILE A 74 -3.71 14.25 -2.63
N PHE A 75 -4.12 13.78 -3.80
CA PHE A 75 -3.67 14.30 -5.09
C PHE A 75 -4.82 14.35 -6.09
N ASP A 76 -4.72 15.28 -7.03
CA ASP A 76 -5.62 15.43 -8.17
C ASP A 76 -5.12 14.52 -9.30
N TYR A 77 -5.92 13.51 -9.64
CA TYR A 77 -5.57 12.50 -10.64
C TYR A 77 -5.33 13.08 -12.03
N ASP A 78 -6.02 14.18 -12.39
CA ASP A 78 -5.89 14.80 -13.70
C ASP A 78 -4.67 15.73 -13.77
N LYS A 79 -4.14 16.17 -12.62
CA LYS A 79 -3.00 17.10 -12.53
C LYS A 79 -1.69 16.45 -12.07
N ILE A 80 -1.71 15.22 -11.58
CA ILE A 80 -0.52 14.57 -11.04
C ILE A 80 0.54 14.39 -12.11
N GLN A 81 1.70 15.02 -11.94
CA GLN A 81 2.80 14.93 -12.89
C GLN A 81 4.16 15.11 -12.21
N ASP A 82 5.09 14.21 -12.52
CA ASP A 82 6.52 14.42 -12.27
C ASP A 82 7.10 15.37 -13.33
N ARG A 83 7.70 16.47 -12.86
CA ARG A 83 8.27 17.52 -13.72
C ARG A 83 9.79 17.51 -13.76
N ALA A 84 10.45 16.67 -12.94
CA ALA A 84 11.89 16.62 -12.90
C ALA A 84 12.43 16.12 -14.26
N THR A 85 13.37 16.86 -14.84
CA THR A 85 14.12 16.44 -16.03
C THR A 85 15.59 16.24 -15.68
N TYR A 86 16.37 15.73 -16.64
CA TYR A 86 17.82 15.62 -16.46
C TYR A 86 18.47 16.99 -16.22
N GLU A 87 18.03 18.00 -16.97
CA GLU A 87 18.52 19.38 -16.88
C GLU A 87 17.99 20.10 -15.63
N GLN A 88 16.76 19.77 -15.20
CA GLN A 88 16.08 20.41 -14.08
C GLN A 88 15.58 19.38 -13.05
N PRO A 89 16.48 18.75 -12.27
CA PRO A 89 16.12 17.62 -11.40
C PRO A 89 15.40 18.05 -10.11
N LEU A 90 15.43 19.34 -9.75
CA LEU A 90 14.87 19.84 -8.49
C LEU A 90 13.43 20.37 -8.62
N LEU A 91 12.79 20.21 -9.78
CA LEU A 91 11.41 20.63 -9.97
C LEU A 91 10.47 19.78 -9.12
N SER A 92 9.66 20.44 -8.29
CA SER A 92 8.63 19.75 -7.50
C SER A 92 7.53 19.19 -8.42
N PRO A 93 6.98 18.01 -8.09
CA PRO A 93 5.81 17.48 -8.79
C PRO A 93 4.61 18.39 -8.61
N VAL A 94 3.65 18.28 -9.52
CA VAL A 94 2.35 19.00 -9.44
C VAL A 94 1.22 18.01 -9.21
N GLY A 95 0.08 18.51 -8.74
CA GLY A 95 -1.12 17.70 -8.47
C GLY A 95 -1.18 17.06 -7.08
N ILE A 96 -0.18 17.24 -6.20
CA ILE A 96 -0.24 16.77 -4.81
C ILE A 96 -0.67 17.92 -3.90
N ASP A 97 -1.89 17.82 -3.35
CA ASP A 97 -2.47 18.86 -2.51
C ASP A 97 -2.05 18.71 -1.04
N PHE A 98 -2.09 17.48 -0.51
CA PHE A 98 -1.73 17.21 0.88
C PHE A 98 -0.94 15.92 1.05
N VAL A 99 0.05 15.94 1.94
CA VAL A 99 0.71 14.74 2.43
C VAL A 99 0.69 14.76 3.95
N LEU A 100 0.25 13.66 4.55
CA LEU A 100 0.20 13.47 6.00
C LEU A 100 1.08 12.30 6.41
N VAL A 101 1.97 12.55 7.37
CA VAL A 101 2.83 11.53 7.98
C VAL A 101 2.55 11.47 9.48
N ASN A 102 2.25 10.29 10.01
CA ASN A 102 1.90 10.07 11.42
C ASN A 102 0.80 11.02 11.94
N GLY A 103 -0.15 11.41 11.09
CA GLY A 103 -1.25 12.31 11.47
C GLY A 103 -0.99 13.80 11.26
N GLN A 104 0.24 14.23 10.94
CA GLN A 104 0.58 15.64 10.72
C GLN A 104 0.75 15.96 9.25
N VAL A 105 0.25 17.12 8.82
CA VAL A 105 0.40 17.64 7.44
C VAL A 105 1.84 18.08 7.23
N VAL A 106 2.55 17.42 6.32
CA VAL A 106 3.94 17.72 5.94
C VAL A 106 4.03 18.47 4.61
N ILE A 107 3.08 18.24 3.69
CA ILE A 107 2.90 19.01 2.45
C ILE A 107 1.48 19.58 2.43
N GLU A 108 1.37 20.86 2.09
CA GLU A 108 0.10 21.57 1.84
C GLU A 108 0.26 22.46 0.59
N ASN A 109 -0.63 22.27 -0.39
CA ASN A 109 -0.63 22.98 -1.67
C ASN A 109 0.74 22.94 -2.39
N GLY A 110 1.36 21.76 -2.44
CA GLY A 110 2.68 21.55 -3.04
C GLY A 110 3.87 22.13 -2.26
N LYS A 111 3.67 22.70 -1.06
CA LYS A 111 4.74 23.26 -0.22
C LYS A 111 4.92 22.47 1.07
N HIS A 112 6.16 22.29 1.49
CA HIS A 112 6.48 21.64 2.75
C HIS A 112 6.18 22.56 3.93
N THR A 113 5.46 22.06 4.95
CA THR A 113 5.02 22.83 6.12
C THR A 113 6.13 23.06 7.15
N GLY A 114 7.18 22.25 7.09
CA GLY A 114 8.31 22.24 8.04
C GLY A 114 8.17 21.19 9.12
N ALA A 115 6.99 20.58 9.29
CA ALA A 115 6.78 19.46 10.18
C ALA A 115 7.65 18.26 9.76
N ARG A 116 8.31 17.61 10.73
CA ARG A 116 9.12 16.41 10.52
C ARG A 116 8.68 15.26 11.45
N PRO A 117 7.42 14.80 11.36
CA PRO A 117 6.86 13.78 12.24
C PRO A 117 7.34 12.35 11.90
N GLY A 118 8.35 12.22 11.04
CA GLY A 118 8.89 10.93 10.62
C GLY A 118 9.50 10.16 11.79
N GLY A 119 9.26 8.85 11.83
CA GLY A 119 9.90 7.93 12.77
C GLY A 119 10.87 7.02 12.04
N VAL A 120 11.86 6.49 12.76
CA VAL A 120 12.74 5.46 12.20
C VAL A 120 11.93 4.18 11.99
N ILE A 121 11.90 3.68 10.76
CA ILE A 121 11.32 2.37 10.44
C ILE A 121 12.39 1.32 10.67
N TYR A 122 12.03 0.26 11.40
CA TYR A 122 12.95 -0.80 11.74
C TYR A 122 12.71 -2.05 10.91
N GLY A 123 13.79 -2.65 10.43
CA GLY A 123 13.74 -3.92 9.73
C GLY A 123 13.43 -5.09 10.66
N PRO A 124 13.16 -6.29 10.11
CA PRO A 124 12.79 -7.49 10.86
C PRO A 124 13.85 -7.95 11.88
N GLY A 125 15.10 -7.46 11.77
CA GLY A 125 16.18 -7.75 12.73
C GLY A 125 16.12 -6.96 14.04
N ARG A 126 15.20 -6.00 14.22
CA ARG A 126 15.09 -5.26 15.48
C ARG A 126 14.45 -6.14 16.55
N ARG A 127 15.24 -6.60 17.51
CA ARG A 127 14.71 -7.14 18.76
C ARG A 127 14.19 -5.97 19.60
N ILE A 128 12.88 -5.95 19.81
CA ILE A 128 12.24 -5.12 20.83
C ILE A 128 12.64 -5.73 22.17
N GLN A 129 13.42 -4.97 22.95
CA GLN A 129 13.76 -5.30 24.33
C GLN A 129 12.62 -4.90 25.26
#